data_AF-A0A8B6CUW4-F1
#
_entry.id   AF-A0A8B6CUW4-F1
#
_cell.length_a   1.000
_cell.length_b   1.000
_cell.length_c   1.000
_cell.angle_alpha   90.00
_cell.angle_beta   90.00
_cell.angle_gamma   90.00
#
_symmetry.space_group_name_H-M   'P 1'
#
loop_
_entity.id
_entity.type
_entity.pdbx_description
1 polymer ?
#
loop_
_entity_poly.entity_id
_entity_poly.type
_entity_poly.pdbx_seq_one_letter_code
_entity_poly.pdbx_strand_id
1 'polypeptide(L)' 'MSDEIQTVAILQHLIKTKECFIPQYIGPKMKMVKLNSWQDYTDLPETKWKIKQPADDDVRPDALDT' A
#
# COMPACT_ATOMS: atom_id res chain seq x y z
N MET A 1 9.87 7.93 4.87
CA MET A 1 10.15 9.09 3.98
C MET A 1 9.89 10.36 4.79
N SER A 2 10.85 11.27 4.85
CA SER A 2 10.81 12.46 5.75
C SER A 2 10.56 13.78 5.00
N ASP A 3 10.58 13.70 3.67
CA ASP A 3 10.39 14.78 2.70
C ASP A 3 8.93 14.90 2.21
N GLU A 4 8.09 13.91 2.51
CA GLU A 4 6.66 13.91 2.21
C GLU A 4 5.79 14.09 3.46
N ILE A 5 4.58 14.62 3.27
CA ILE A 5 3.56 14.69 4.31
C ILE A 5 3.18 13.27 4.76
N GLN A 6 3.12 13.07 6.08
CA GLN A 6 2.76 11.78 6.66
C GLN A 6 1.27 11.46 6.44
N THR A 7 0.97 10.43 5.65
CA THR A 7 -0.39 10.00 5.31
C THR A 7 -0.92 8.85 6.19
N VAL A 8 -0.12 8.34 7.12
CA VAL A 8 -0.46 7.18 7.96
C VAL A 8 -1.78 7.35 8.71
N ALA A 9 -2.02 8.52 9.32
CA ALA A 9 -3.24 8.79 10.07
C ALA A 9 -4.48 8.82 9.14
N ILE A 10 -4.32 9.32 7.91
CA ILE A 10 -5.39 9.32 6.90
C ILE A 10 -5.72 7.87 6.51
N LEU A 11 -4.69 7.06 6.23
CA LEU A 11 -4.87 5.65 5.88
C LEU A 11 -5.54 4.85 7.00
N GLN A 12 -5.08 5.01 8.25
CA GLN A 12 -5.67 4.37 9.44
C GLN A 12 -7.15 4.71 9.64
N HIS A 13 -7.56 5.92 9.27
CA HIS A 13 -8.95 6.34 9.34
C HIS A 13 -9.77 5.76 8.19
N LEU A 14 -9.29 5.93 6.95
CA LEU A 14 -10.05 5.55 5.75
C LEU A 14 -10.23 4.04 5.63
N ILE A 15 -9.25 3.22 6.00
CA ILE A 15 -9.33 1.76 5.87
C ILE A 15 -10.47 1.11 6.68
N LYS A 16 -10.99 1.84 7.68
CA LYS A 16 -12.14 1.39 8.48
C LYS A 16 -13.47 1.56 7.77
N THR A 17 -13.54 2.39 6.72
CA THR A 17 -14.80 2.84 6.11
C THR A 17 -14.78 2.84 4.57
N LYS A 18 -13.62 2.70 3.94
CA LYS A 18 -13.43 2.72 2.50
C LYS A 18 -12.47 1.62 2.07
N GLU A 19 -12.63 1.17 0.84
CA GLU A 19 -11.59 0.40 0.17
C GLU A 19 -10.37 1.30 -0.05
N CYS A 20 -9.21 0.79 0.37
CA CYS A 20 -7.94 1.49 0.26
C CYS A 20 -7.01 0.69 -0.64
N PHE A 21 -6.27 1.42 -1.47
CA PHE A 21 -5.26 0.86 -2.36
C PHE A 21 -3.95 1.60 -2.12
N ILE A 22 -2.84 0.88 -2.10
CA ILE A 22 -1.49 1.42 -1.89
C ILE A 22 -0.60 1.11 -3.10
N PRO A 23 0.45 1.90 -3.36
CA PRO A 23 1.33 1.64 -4.48
C PRO A 23 2.18 0.38 -4.26
N GLN A 24 2.33 -0.43 -5.30
CA GLN A 24 3.34 -1.47 -5.42
C GLN A 24 4.17 -1.21 -6.67
N TYR A 25 5.49 -1.06 -6.49
CA TYR A 25 6.43 -0.90 -7.59
C TYR A 25 7.15 -2.21 -7.89
N ILE A 26 7.05 -2.67 -9.14
CA ILE A 26 7.86 -3.76 -9.70
C ILE A 26 8.63 -3.20 -10.90
N GLY A 27 9.91 -2.87 -10.69
CA GLY A 27 10.70 -2.11 -11.66
C GLY A 27 10.07 -0.73 -11.94
N PRO A 28 9.81 -0.37 -13.21
CA PRO A 28 9.17 0.91 -13.56
C PRO A 28 7.63 0.87 -13.48
N LYS A 29 7.03 -0.30 -13.25
CA LYS A 29 5.57 -0.44 -13.23
C LYS A 29 5.06 -0.22 -11.81
N MET A 30 4.08 0.67 -11.67
CA MET A 30 3.35 0.89 -10.43
C MET A 30 1.92 0.38 -10.60
N LYS A 31 1.44 -0.40 -9.62
CA LYS A 31 0.03 -0.74 -9.46
C LYS A 31 -0.51 -0.17 -8.17
N MET A 32 -1.82 0.06 -8.11
CA MET A 32 -2.51 0.42 -6.87
C MET A 32 -3.22 -0.83 -6.37
N VAL A 33 -2.67 -1.47 -5.35
CA VAL A 33 -3.13 -2.80 -4.90
C VAL A 33 -3.94 -2.72 -3.62
N LYS A 34 -4.97 -3.55 -3.53
CA LYS A 34 -5.92 -3.54 -2.41
C LYS A 34 -5.25 -3.82 -1.07
N LEU A 35 -5.61 -3.04 -0.06
CA LEU A 35 -5.18 -3.20 1.33
C LEU A 35 -6.38 -3.64 2.17
N ASN A 36 -6.26 -4.78 2.85
CA ASN A 36 -7.40 -5.46 3.47
C ASN A 36 -7.67 -4.98 4.90
N SER A 37 -6.64 -4.57 5.63
CA SER A 37 -6.76 -4.10 7.01
C SER A 37 -5.56 -3.28 7.44
N TRP A 38 -5.65 -2.66 8.63
CA TRP A 38 -4.49 -2.00 9.23
C TRP A 38 -3.38 -2.99 9.60
N GLN A 39 -3.75 -4.21 10.03
CA GLN A 39 -2.78 -5.26 10.34
C GLN A 39 -2.03 -5.72 9.08
N ASP A 40 -2.76 -5.87 7.96
CA ASP A 40 -2.17 -6.14 6.64
C ASP A 40 -1.10 -5.09 6.30
N TYR A 41 -1.41 -3.80 6.49
CA TYR A 41 -0.41 -2.73 6.30
C TYR A 41 0.81 -2.87 7.21
N THR A 42 0.62 -3.12 8.51
CA THR A 42 1.74 -3.21 9.45
C THR A 42 2.67 -4.39 9.14
N ASP A 43 2.13 -5.48 8.60
CA ASP A 43 2.87 -6.69 8.27
C ASP A 43 3.59 -6.63 6.92
N LEU A 44 3.31 -5.61 6.10
CA LEU A 44 3.99 -5.42 4.82
C LEU A 44 5.52 -5.31 4.97
N PRO A 45 6.28 -5.93 4.05
CA PRO A 45 7.72 -5.72 3.97
C PRO A 45 8.01 -4.27 3.59
N GLU A 46 9.25 -3.85 3.86
CA GLU A 46 9.75 -2.54 3.46
C GLU A 46 10.67 -2.67 2.25
N THR A 47 10.57 -1.71 1.33
CA THR A 47 11.57 -1.53 0.28
C THR A 47 12.88 -0.99 0.86
N LYS A 48 13.92 -0.91 0.02
CA LYS A 48 15.19 -0.23 0.36
C LYS A 48 15.02 1.24 0.80
N TRP A 49 13.88 1.86 0.46
CA TRP A 49 13.55 3.24 0.83
C TRP A 49 12.73 3.35 2.13
N LYS A 50 12.56 2.25 2.87
CA LYS A 50 11.73 2.21 4.10
C LYS A 50 10.27 2.59 3.85
N ILE A 51 9.74 2.18 2.70
CA ILE A 51 8.33 2.32 2.32
C ILE A 51 7.71 0.92 2.30
N LYS A 52 6.54 0.79 2.92
CA LYS A 52 5.77 -0.45 2.94
C LYS A 52 5.00 -0.64 1.64
N GLN A 53 5.18 -1.79 1.00
CA GLN A 53 4.37 -2.27 -0.12
C GLN A 53 4.29 -3.80 -0.09
N PRO A 54 3.30 -4.43 -0.76
CA PRO A 54 3.25 -5.88 -0.92
C PRO A 54 4.49 -6.41 -1.65
N ALA A 55 4.90 -7.64 -1.30
CA ALA A 55 5.99 -8.34 -1.97
C ALA A 55 5.65 -8.63 -3.45
N ASP A 56 6.66 -8.84 -4.28
CA ASP A 56 6.47 -9.03 -5.73
C ASP A 56 5.61 -10.26 -6.07
N ASP A 57 5.59 -11.27 -5.20
CA ASP A 57 4.76 -12.48 -5.31
C ASP A 57 3.40 -12.37 -4.59
N ASP A 58 3.13 -11.26 -3.89
CA ASP A 58 1.85 -10.97 -3.26
C ASP A 58 0.90 -10.33 -4.29
N VAL A 59 0.11 -11.19 -4.93
CA VAL A 59 -0.84 -10.80 -5.97
C VAL A 59 -2.16 -10.37 -5.34
N ARG A 60 -2.52 -9.10 -5.57
CA ARG A 60 -3.74 -8.48 -5.05
C ARG A 60 -4.50 -7.79 -6.18
N PRO A 61 -5.82 -7.55 -6.03
CA PRO A 61 -6.59 -6.77 -7.00
C PRO A 61 -5.99 -5.38 -7.21
N ASP A 62 -5.86 -4.99 -8.47
CA ASP A 62 -5.51 -3.64 -8.88
C ASP A 62 -6.74 -2.74 -8.79
N ALA A 63 -6.57 -1.47 -8.47
CA ALA A 63 -7.64 -0.48 -8.41
C ALA A 63 -8.30 -0.25 -9.80
N LEU A 64 -7.64 -0.70 -10.87
CA LEU A 64 -8.11 -0.61 -12.25
C LEU A 64 -8.79 -1.89 -12.76
N ASP A 65 -8.85 -2.96 -11.96
CA ASP A 65 -9.56 -4.18 -12.34
C ASP A 65 -11.09 -3.90 -12.32
N THR A 66 -11.78 -4.27 -13.42
CA THR A 66 -13.23 -4.07 -13.64
C THR A 66 -14.02 -5.36 -13.66
#